data_AF-A0A3D1PNH3-F1
#
_entry.id   AF-A0A3D1PNH3-F1
#
_cell.length_a   1.000
_cell.length_b   1.000
_cell.length_c   1.000
_cell.angle_alpha   90.00
_cell.angle_beta   90.00
_cell.angle_gamma   90.00
#
_symmetry.space_group_name_H-M   'P 1'
#
loop_
_entity.id
_entity.type
_entity.pdbx_description
1 polymer ?
#
loop_
_entity_poly.entity_id
_entity_poly.type
_entity_poly.pdbx_seq_one_letter_code
_entity_poly.pdbx_strand_id
1 'polypeptide(L)' 'MFQVIIKLIAVLMILAGVILIYDARIITKKFFGFGDQNEATSGLKILGFFVVIIGGLLFYFNK' A
#
# COMPACT_ATOMS: atom_id res chain seq x y z
N MET A 1 18.80 6.51 -16.26
CA MET A 1 17.78 5.46 -16.49
C MET A 1 17.42 4.71 -15.21
N PHE A 2 18.40 4.20 -14.44
CA PHE A 2 18.14 3.46 -13.20
C PHE A 2 17.34 4.25 -12.13
N GLN A 3 17.67 5.53 -11.91
CA GLN A 3 16.89 6.41 -11.01
C GLN A 3 15.43 6.54 -11.42
N VAL A 4 15.14 6.56 -12.73
CA VAL A 4 13.77 6.65 -13.24
C VAL A 4 12.99 5.37 -12.94
N ILE A 5 13.65 4.21 -13.07
CA ILE A 5 13.05 2.91 -12.72
C ILE A 5 12.73 2.86 -11.22
N ILE A 6 13.64 3.31 -10.36
CA ILE A 6 13.40 3.37 -8.91
C ILE A 6 12.23 4.28 -8.57
N LYS A 7 12.15 5.47 -9.18
CA LYS A 7 11.03 6.40 -8.97
C LYS A 7 9.69 5.79 -9.41
N LEU A 8 9.67 5.07 -10.53
CA LEU A 8 8.49 4.35 -11.00
C LEU A 8 8.03 3.29 -9.99
N ILE A 9 8.96 2.47 -9.50
CA ILE A 9 8.66 1.46 -8.48
C ILE A 9 8.13 2.13 -7.21
N ALA A 10 8.77 3.20 -6.76
CA ALA A 10 8.36 3.94 -5.57
C ALA A 10 6.94 4.52 -5.70
N VAL A 11 6.60 5.10 -6.85
CA VAL A 11 5.23 5.61 -7.12
C VAL A 11 4.21 4.47 -7.16
N LEU A 12 4.54 3.33 -7.76
CA LEU A 12 3.65 2.16 -7.76
C LEU A 12 3.42 1.61 -6.36
N MET A 13 4.45 1.60 -5.50
CA MET A 13 4.31 1.24 -4.09
C MET A 13 3.39 2.22 -3.35
N ILE A 14 3.58 3.54 -3.54
CA ILE A 14 2.70 4.55 -2.93
C ILE A 14 1.26 4.34 -3.37
N LEU A 15 1.01 4.15 -4.67
CA LEU A 15 -0.33 3.87 -5.21
C LEU A 15 -0.94 2.62 -4.58
N ALA A 16 -0.21 1.51 -4.53
CA ALA A 16 -0.67 0.28 -3.91
C ALA A 16 -1.00 0.47 -2.43
N GLY A 17 -0.12 1.15 -1.68
CA GLY A 17 -0.35 1.44 -0.27
C GLY A 17 -1.59 2.30 -0.03
N VAL A 18 -1.83 3.32 -0.87
CA VAL A 18 -3.04 4.14 -0.84
C VAL A 18 -4.30 3.28 -1.07
N ILE A 19 -4.30 2.42 -2.09
CA ILE A 19 -5.40 1.49 -2.35
C ILE A 19 -5.64 0.58 -1.14
N LEU A 20 -4.58 0.02 -0.54
CA LEU A 20 -4.70 -0.85 0.63
C LEU A 20 -5.26 -0.14 1.87
N ILE A 21 -5.10 1.19 1.98
CA ILE A 21 -5.69 1.99 3.07
C ILE A 21 -7.15 2.32 2.79
N TYR A 22 -7.43 2.91 1.63
CA TYR A 22 -8.76 3.46 1.34
C TYR A 22 -9.76 2.40 0.87
N ASP A 23 -9.31 1.40 0.13
CA ASP A 23 -10.16 0.31 -0.38
C ASP A 23 -10.09 -0.94 0.50
N ALA A 24 -9.43 -0.87 1.67
CA ALA A 24 -9.25 -1.98 2.60
C ALA A 24 -10.52 -2.82 2.81
N ARG A 25 -11.67 -2.16 3.03
CA ARG A 25 -12.96 -2.83 3.30
C ARG A 25 -13.52 -3.55 2.07
N ILE A 26 -13.35 -2.97 0.89
CA ILE A 26 -13.81 -3.59 -0.35
C ILE A 26 -12.95 -4.81 -0.65
N ILE A 27 -11.63 -4.69 -0.42
CA ILE A 27 -10.65 -5.75 -0.63
C ILE A 27 -10.90 -6.92 0.33
N THR A 28 -11.03 -6.65 1.64
CA THR A 28 -11.32 -7.69 2.63
C THR A 28 -12.61 -8.44 2.30
N LYS A 29 -13.69 -7.73 1.97
CA LYS A 29 -14.98 -8.37 1.67
C LYS A 29 -14.97 -9.20 0.39
N LYS A 30 -14.24 -8.79 -0.66
CA LYS A 30 -14.24 -9.46 -1.97
C LYS A 30 -13.24 -10.61 -2.06
N PHE A 31 -12.03 -10.42 -1.50
CA PHE A 31 -10.92 -11.35 -1.71
C PHE A 31 -10.65 -12.24 -0.51
N PHE A 32 -11.12 -11.86 0.68
CA PHE A 32 -10.83 -12.60 1.89
C PHE A 32 -12.09 -13.09 2.61
N GLY A 33 -12.16 -14.39 2.87
CA GLY A 33 -13.23 -15.01 3.67
C GLY A 33 -13.04 -14.83 5.18
N PHE A 34 -12.58 -13.66 5.65
CA PHE A 34 -12.38 -13.43 7.07
C PHE A 34 -13.72 -13.44 7.82
N GLY A 35 -13.77 -14.18 8.94
CA GLY A 35 -14.90 -14.14 9.87
C GLY A 35 -15.04 -12.78 10.53
N ASP A 36 -13.92 -12.18 10.95
CA ASP A 36 -13.86 -10.78 11.40
C ASP A 36 -13.31 -9.86 10.30
N GLN A 37 -14.23 -9.18 9.62
CA GLN A 37 -13.91 -8.23 8.56
C GLN A 37 -13.34 -6.91 9.09
N ASN A 38 -13.60 -6.55 10.35
CA ASN A 38 -13.14 -5.30 10.94
C ASN A 38 -11.65 -5.38 11.32
N GLU A 39 -11.25 -6.49 11.93
CA GLU A 39 -9.86 -6.76 12.26
C GLU A 39 -9.01 -6.86 10.99
N ALA A 40 -9.49 -7.62 9.99
CA ALA A 40 -8.83 -7.73 8.69
C ALA A 40 -8.69 -6.37 7.98
N THR A 41 -9.73 -5.53 8.01
CA THR A 41 -9.69 -4.20 7.39
C THR A 41 -8.67 -3.31 8.08
N SER A 42 -8.58 -3.39 9.42
CA SER A 42 -7.59 -2.65 10.20
C SER A 42 -6.17 -3.11 9.89
N GLY A 43 -5.94 -4.42 9.80
CA GLY A 43 -4.66 -5.00 9.39
C GLY A 43 -4.22 -4.54 7.99
N LEU A 44 -5.14 -4.53 7.03
CA LEU A 44 -4.87 -4.05 5.66
C LEU A 44 -4.49 -2.57 5.62
N LYS A 45 -5.15 -1.73 6.42
CA LYS A 45 -4.80 -0.30 6.53
C LYS A 45 -3.41 -0.09 7.12
N ILE A 46 -3.07 -0.83 8.17
CA ILE A 46 -1.75 -0.77 8.81
C ILE A 46 -0.67 -1.20 7.80
N LEU A 47 -0.90 -2.30 7.08
CA LEU A 47 0.01 -2.76 6.04
C LEU A 47 0.17 -1.72 4.92
N GLY A 48 -0.94 -1.14 4.44
CA GLY A 48 -0.93 -0.09 3.45
C GLY A 48 -0.15 1.15 3.90
N PHE A 49 -0.26 1.55 5.17
CA PHE A 49 0.52 2.63 5.75
C PHE A 49 2.03 2.39 5.64
N PHE A 50 2.52 1.21 6.03
CA PHE A 50 3.93 0.88 5.89
C PHE A 50 4.39 0.90 4.43
N VAL A 51 3.56 0.39 3.50
CA VAL A 51 3.86 0.41 2.07
C VAL A 51 3.98 1.85 1.53
N VAL A 52 3.07 2.75 1.92
CA VAL A 52 3.14 4.17 1.54
C VAL A 52 4.40 4.84 2.10
N ILE A 53 4.74 4.60 3.36
CA ILE A 53 5.93 5.19 3.99
C ILE A 53 7.20 4.72 3.28
N ILE A 54 7.35 3.41 3.03
CA ILE A 54 8.52 2.87 2.34
C ILE A 54 8.61 3.44 0.91
N GLY A 55 7.50 3.47 0.17
CA GLY A 55 7.45 4.05 -1.17
C GLY A 55 7.80 5.55 -1.17
N GLY A 56 7.30 6.31 -0.19
CA GLY A 56 7.59 7.73 -0.02
C GLY A 56 9.07 8.00 0.27
N LEU A 57 9.68 7.21 1.17
CA LEU A 57 11.11 7.32 1.47
C LEU A 57 11.97 6.97 0.25
N LEU A 58 11.61 5.90 -0.48
CA LEU A 58 12.29 5.53 -1.72
C LEU A 58 12.21 6.65 -2.76
N PHE A 59 11.04 7.26 -2.93
CA PHE A 59 10.87 8.37 -3.87
C PHE A 59 11.67 9.62 -3.47
N TYR A 60 11.68 9.96 -2.17
CA TYR A 60 12.33 11.17 -1.67
C TYR A 60 13.86 11.09 -1.70
N PHE A 61 14.44 9.96 -1.28
CA PHE A 61 15.91 9.81 -1.19
C PHE A 61 16.58 9.48 -2.52
N ASN A 62 15.87 8.89 -3.49
CA ASN A 62 16.43 8.62 -4.82
C ASN A 62 16.21 9.80 -5.76
N LYS A 63 17.06 10.83 -5.62
CA LYS A 63 17.10 11.97 -6.56
C LYS A 63 17.54 11.55 -7.96
#